data_AF-A0A9D6LC60-F1
#
_entry.id   AF-A0A9D6LC60-F1
#
_cell.length_a   1.000
_cell.length_b   1.000
_cell.length_c   1.000
_cell.angle_alpha   90.00
_cell.angle_beta   90.00
_cell.angle_gamma   90.00
#
_symmetry.space_group_name_H-M   'P 1'
#
loop_
_entity.id
_entity.type
_entity.pdbx_description
1 polymer ?
#
loop_
_entity_poly.entity_id
_entity_poly.type
_entity_poly.pdbx_seq_one_letter_code
_entity_poly.pdbx_strand_id
1 'polypeptide(L)'
;VTDSVVQLSGLYTGSPRKGAAPLAAFSQSHYELQFDDLATGQTARAALDRFSFLPAFIFARTLFPVAVDAGAGVDRLPGILVPASLGATDAAEIVLPSYAADGRLKGLSRPARFRFSAGGGCQGLGNPVAATPDAPTKLVFFCGDRFIRVPLDLLNEILPQEAGR
;
A
#
# COMPACT_ATOMS: atom_id res chain seq x y z
N VAL A 1 -17.15 -20.80 -1.88
CA VAL A 1 -16.38 -20.78 -0.63
C VAL A 1 -16.85 -19.57 0.15
N THR A 2 -17.37 -19.77 1.36
CA THR A 2 -17.78 -18.68 2.25
C THR A 2 -16.58 -18.36 3.14
N ASP A 3 -15.94 -17.23 2.90
CA ASP A 3 -14.84 -16.73 3.75
C ASP A 3 -15.38 -15.56 4.59
N SER A 4 -14.92 -15.44 5.83
CA SER A 4 -15.34 -14.37 6.74
C SER A 4 -14.33 -13.22 6.70
N VAL A 5 -14.84 -11.99 6.85
CA VAL A 5 -13.96 -10.86 7.11
C VAL A 5 -13.36 -11.06 8.50
N VAL A 6 -12.03 -11.16 8.56
CA VAL A 6 -11.30 -11.35 9.81
C VAL A 6 -10.92 -10.00 10.40
N GLN A 7 -10.66 -8.99 9.55
CA GLN A 7 -10.22 -7.68 10.01
C GLN A 7 -10.51 -6.57 9.00
N LEU A 8 -10.84 -5.38 9.50
CA LEU A 8 -10.77 -4.13 8.74
C LEU A 8 -9.32 -3.60 8.80
N SER A 9 -8.62 -3.63 7.68
CA SER A 9 -7.20 -3.24 7.56
C SER A 9 -6.99 -1.75 7.30
N GLY A 10 -8.01 -1.03 6.86
CA GLY A 10 -7.94 0.42 6.68
C GLY A 10 -9.29 1.06 6.41
N LEU A 11 -9.46 2.30 6.88
CA LEU A 11 -10.59 3.16 6.58
C LEU A 11 -10.06 4.51 6.10
N TYR A 12 -10.58 5.01 4.99
CA TYR A 12 -10.09 6.19 4.30
C TYR A 12 -11.21 7.20 4.14
N THR A 13 -11.01 8.41 4.63
CA THR A 13 -11.96 9.52 4.54
C THR A 13 -11.44 10.55 3.53
N GLY A 14 -11.69 10.33 2.24
CA GLY A 14 -11.34 11.26 1.18
C GLY A 14 -12.52 12.13 0.73
N SER A 15 -12.26 13.14 -0.10
CA SER A 15 -13.32 14.02 -0.65
C SER A 15 -14.05 13.31 -1.80
N PRO A 16 -15.39 13.43 -1.95
CA PRO A 16 -16.12 12.80 -3.05
C PRO A 16 -15.97 13.52 -4.41
N ARG A 17 -14.97 14.39 -4.59
CA ARG A 17 -14.77 15.12 -5.85
C ARG A 17 -14.27 14.20 -6.96
N LYS A 18 -14.54 14.55 -8.22
CA LYS A 18 -14.00 13.82 -9.38
C LYS A 18 -12.47 13.93 -9.37
N GLY A 19 -11.77 12.80 -9.28
CA GLY A 19 -10.31 12.78 -9.12
C GLY A 19 -9.83 12.88 -7.67
N ALA A 20 -10.75 12.87 -6.70
CA ALA A 20 -10.43 12.78 -5.30
C ALA A 20 -10.47 11.31 -4.80
N ALA A 21 -9.85 11.08 -3.64
CA ALA A 21 -9.70 9.78 -3.05
C ALA A 21 -11.06 9.35 -2.51
N PRO A 22 -11.55 8.15 -2.87
CA PRO A 22 -12.86 7.70 -2.43
C PRO A 22 -12.89 7.55 -0.91
N LEU A 23 -14.07 7.79 -0.33
CA LEU A 23 -14.40 7.17 0.95
C LEU A 23 -14.29 5.65 0.73
N ALA A 24 -13.38 4.99 1.44
CA ALA A 24 -13.04 3.61 1.13
C ALA A 24 -12.68 2.80 2.36
N ALA A 25 -12.83 1.49 2.23
CA ALA A 25 -12.42 0.53 3.23
C ALA A 25 -11.56 -0.57 2.59
N PHE A 26 -10.55 -1.02 3.32
CA PHE A 26 -9.85 -2.26 3.03
C PHE A 26 -10.15 -3.26 4.14
N SER A 27 -10.64 -4.43 3.76
CA SER A 27 -10.87 -5.55 4.67
C SER A 27 -10.06 -6.77 4.22
N GLN A 28 -9.66 -7.60 5.16
CA GLN A 28 -8.95 -8.84 4.86
C GLN A 28 -9.69 -10.04 5.45
N SER A 29 -9.69 -11.12 4.68
CA SER A 29 -9.96 -12.46 5.17
C SER A 29 -8.63 -13.21 5.41
N HIS A 30 -8.69 -14.54 5.51
CA HIS A 30 -7.48 -15.35 5.59
C HIS A 30 -6.64 -15.30 4.30
N TYR A 31 -7.30 -15.25 3.15
CA TYR A 31 -6.66 -15.42 1.85
C TYR A 31 -6.83 -14.24 0.90
N GLU A 32 -7.79 -13.36 1.16
CA GLU A 32 -8.13 -12.27 0.26
C GLU A 32 -8.01 -10.91 0.94
N LEU A 33 -7.60 -9.93 0.15
CA LEU A 33 -7.78 -8.53 0.45
C LEU A 33 -8.97 -8.03 -0.37
N GLN A 34 -9.91 -7.39 0.28
CA GLN A 34 -11.05 -6.73 -0.32
C GLN A 34 -10.92 -5.22 -0.16
N PHE A 35 -11.23 -4.50 -1.22
CA PHE A 35 -11.38 -3.05 -1.26
C PHE A 35 -12.82 -2.70 -1.59
N ASP A 36 -13.39 -1.82 -0.78
CA ASP A 36 -14.75 -1.31 -0.94
C ASP A 36 -14.67 0.20 -1.18
N ASP A 37 -15.09 0.61 -2.38
CA ASP A 37 -15.32 2.01 -2.73
C ASP A 37 -16.69 2.42 -2.19
N LEU A 38 -16.71 3.06 -1.03
CA LEU A 38 -17.94 3.39 -0.30
C LEU A 38 -18.72 4.54 -0.96
N ALA A 39 -18.09 5.28 -1.88
CA ALA A 39 -18.76 6.33 -2.65
C ALA A 39 -19.58 5.76 -3.81
N THR A 40 -19.06 4.73 -4.48
CA THR A 40 -19.71 4.12 -5.66
C THR A 40 -20.37 2.77 -5.39
N GLY A 41 -20.11 2.16 -4.23
CA GLY A 41 -20.57 0.81 -3.88
C GLY A 41 -19.85 -0.30 -4.66
N GLN A 42 -18.74 0.01 -5.33
CA GLN A 42 -17.95 -0.97 -6.07
C GLN A 42 -16.96 -1.69 -5.16
N THR A 43 -16.74 -2.98 -5.41
CA THR A 43 -15.82 -3.82 -4.64
C THR A 43 -14.80 -4.49 -5.55
N ALA A 44 -13.55 -4.59 -5.09
CA ALA A 44 -12.51 -5.36 -5.73
C ALA A 44 -11.84 -6.30 -4.73
N ARG A 45 -11.39 -7.47 -5.20
CA ARG A 45 -10.69 -8.46 -4.39
C ARG A 45 -9.39 -8.88 -5.06
N ALA A 46 -8.40 -9.22 -4.25
CA ALA A 46 -7.17 -9.88 -4.70
C ALA A 46 -6.72 -10.91 -3.67
N ALA A 47 -6.25 -12.06 -4.14
CA ALA A 47 -5.60 -13.04 -3.30
C ALA A 47 -4.33 -12.44 -2.70
N LEU A 48 -4.08 -12.66 -1.40
CA LEU A 48 -2.88 -12.18 -0.71
C LEU A 48 -1.64 -13.05 -1.01
N ASP A 49 -1.77 -14.06 -1.87
CA ASP A 49 -0.71 -14.99 -2.30
C ASP A 49 0.10 -15.56 -1.12
N ARG A 50 -0.60 -15.83 0.00
CA ARG A 50 -0.02 -16.32 1.24
C ARG A 50 0.05 -17.85 1.24
N PHE A 51 1.15 -18.39 1.76
CA PHE A 51 1.25 -19.81 2.04
C PHE A 51 0.31 -20.20 3.19
N SER A 52 -0.52 -21.21 2.95
CA SER A 52 -1.59 -21.65 3.87
C SER A 52 -1.11 -22.26 5.20
N PHE A 53 0.18 -22.52 5.36
CA PHE A 53 0.74 -23.18 6.55
C PHE A 53 1.17 -22.23 7.67
N LEU A 54 1.15 -20.91 7.45
CA LEU A 54 1.56 -19.93 8.46
C LEU A 54 0.36 -19.52 9.35
N PRO A 55 0.54 -19.41 10.69
CA PRO A 55 -0.54 -19.04 11.61
C PRO A 55 -1.21 -17.70 11.26
N ALA A 56 -2.54 -17.67 11.23
CA ALA A 56 -3.33 -16.50 10.84
C ALA A 56 -3.01 -15.21 11.63
N PHE A 57 -2.64 -15.33 12.91
CA PHE A 57 -2.31 -14.18 13.78
C PHE A 57 -1.10 -13.39 13.27
N ILE A 58 -0.15 -14.06 12.62
CA ILE A 58 1.07 -13.45 12.13
C ILE A 58 0.76 -12.50 10.96
N PHE A 59 -0.23 -12.84 10.14
CA PHE A 59 -0.60 -12.05 8.96
C PHE A 59 -1.55 -10.89 9.24
N ALA A 60 -2.38 -11.00 10.28
CA ALA A 60 -3.29 -9.93 10.67
C ALA A 60 -2.54 -8.63 11.02
N ARG A 61 -1.33 -8.77 11.57
CA ARG A 61 -0.48 -7.68 12.08
C ARG A 61 0.43 -7.05 11.03
N THR A 62 0.42 -7.52 9.79
CA THR A 62 1.40 -7.08 8.78
C THR A 62 0.82 -6.15 7.74
N LEU A 63 -0.49 -5.95 7.63
CA LEU A 63 -1.05 -5.01 6.66
C LEU A 63 -1.16 -3.61 7.27
N PHE A 64 -0.57 -2.61 6.63
CA PHE A 64 -0.65 -1.22 7.08
C PHE A 64 -1.44 -0.37 6.09
N PRO A 65 -2.42 0.43 6.56
CA PRO A 65 -3.11 1.39 5.72
C PRO A 65 -2.14 2.51 5.32
N VAL A 66 -2.13 2.85 4.03
CA VAL A 66 -1.27 3.90 3.48
C VAL A 66 -2.05 4.82 2.56
N ALA A 67 -1.66 6.10 2.52
CA ALA A 67 -2.16 7.06 1.56
C ALA A 67 -1.02 7.48 0.63
N VAL A 68 -1.21 7.19 -0.66
CA VAL A 68 -0.20 7.35 -1.71
C VAL A 68 -0.49 8.62 -2.49
N ASP A 69 0.53 9.44 -2.71
CA ASP A 69 0.40 10.58 -3.60
C ASP A 69 0.35 10.11 -5.06
N ALA A 70 -0.70 10.51 -5.80
CA ALA A 70 -0.89 10.16 -7.19
C ALA A 70 -0.46 11.26 -8.16
N GLY A 71 0.02 12.39 -7.62
CA GLY A 71 0.53 13.53 -8.35
C GLY A 71 -0.38 14.75 -8.33
N ALA A 72 0.11 15.85 -8.93
CA ALA A 72 -0.45 17.19 -8.75
C ALA A 72 -1.95 17.26 -9.12
N GLY A 73 -2.79 17.51 -8.10
CA GLY A 73 -4.23 17.75 -8.26
C GLY A 73 -5.12 16.52 -8.06
N VAL A 74 -4.55 15.35 -7.75
CA VAL A 74 -5.29 14.13 -7.39
C VAL A 74 -5.18 13.93 -5.88
N ASP A 75 -6.29 13.71 -5.18
CA ASP A 75 -6.19 13.36 -3.76
C ASP A 75 -5.49 12.02 -3.59
N ARG A 76 -4.90 11.80 -2.41
CA ARG A 76 -4.09 10.62 -2.14
C ARG A 76 -4.87 9.32 -2.27
N LEU A 77 -4.35 8.38 -3.07
CA LEU A 77 -4.98 7.09 -3.26
C LEU A 77 -4.90 6.25 -1.98
N PRO A 78 -6.01 5.59 -1.59
CA PRO A 78 -5.97 4.61 -0.51
C PRO A 78 -5.18 3.38 -0.96
N GLY A 79 -4.40 2.80 -0.06
CA GLY A 79 -3.59 1.63 -0.35
C GLY A 79 -3.27 0.81 0.88
N ILE A 80 -2.82 -0.43 0.66
CA ILE A 80 -2.34 -1.29 1.73
C ILE A 80 -0.88 -1.62 1.47
N LEU A 81 -0.03 -1.28 2.44
CA LEU A 81 1.35 -1.75 2.48
C LEU A 81 1.35 -3.20 2.99
N VAL A 82 1.96 -4.07 2.17
CA VAL A 82 2.23 -5.46 2.46
C VAL A 82 3.76 -5.59 2.63
N PRO A 83 4.29 -5.62 3.86
CA PRO A 83 5.70 -5.85 4.10
C PRO A 83 6.02 -7.29 3.69
N ALA A 84 7.19 -7.51 3.13
CA ALA A 84 7.59 -8.84 2.74
C ALA A 84 7.95 -9.67 3.98
N SER A 85 7.40 -10.90 3.97
CA SER A 85 7.89 -12.07 4.69
C SER A 85 8.37 -11.85 6.13
N LEU A 86 7.59 -11.16 6.98
CA LEU A 86 7.85 -11.11 8.44
C LEU A 86 9.24 -10.58 8.82
N GLY A 87 9.82 -9.72 7.98
CA GLY A 87 11.18 -9.20 8.18
C GLY A 87 12.29 -10.13 7.67
N ALA A 88 11.96 -11.20 6.92
CA ALA A 88 12.95 -12.03 6.25
C ALA A 88 13.50 -11.38 4.96
N THR A 89 12.82 -10.36 4.43
CA THR A 89 13.32 -9.56 3.32
C THR A 89 12.96 -8.10 3.52
N ASP A 90 13.81 -7.19 3.03
CA ASP A 90 13.55 -5.74 3.03
C ASP A 90 12.60 -5.30 1.91
N ALA A 91 11.90 -6.25 1.29
CA ALA A 91 10.91 -5.97 0.29
C ALA A 91 9.62 -5.47 0.95
N ALA A 92 8.95 -4.50 0.34
CA ALA A 92 7.56 -4.22 0.66
C ALA A 92 6.83 -3.97 -0.64
N GLU A 93 5.54 -4.31 -0.69
CA GLU A 93 4.67 -4.04 -1.82
C GLU A 93 3.50 -3.18 -1.37
N ILE A 94 2.93 -2.40 -2.30
CA ILE A 94 1.71 -1.63 -2.03
C ILE A 94 0.62 -2.12 -2.96
N VAL A 95 -0.52 -2.48 -2.37
CA VAL A 95 -1.74 -2.81 -3.09
C VAL A 95 -2.59 -1.55 -3.22
N LEU A 96 -2.96 -1.20 -4.46
CA LEU A 96 -3.79 -0.03 -4.79
C LEU A 96 -5.02 -0.42 -5.59
N PRO A 97 -6.17 0.27 -5.42
CA PRO A 97 -7.28 0.17 -6.34
C PRO A 97 -6.89 0.74 -7.71
N SER A 98 -7.32 0.07 -8.77
CA SER A 98 -7.13 0.47 -10.15
C SER A 98 -8.47 0.83 -10.77
N TYR A 99 -8.57 2.01 -11.35
CA TYR A 99 -9.77 2.52 -11.98
C TYR A 99 -9.60 2.61 -13.50
N ALA A 100 -10.68 2.38 -14.23
CA ALA A 100 -10.78 2.70 -15.65
C ALA A 100 -10.92 4.21 -15.86
N ALA A 101 -10.69 4.69 -17.08
CA ALA A 101 -10.84 6.10 -17.43
C ALA A 101 -12.27 6.63 -17.24
N ASP A 102 -13.27 5.73 -17.26
CA ASP A 102 -14.68 6.02 -16.97
C ASP A 102 -15.01 6.06 -15.47
N GLY A 103 -14.03 5.84 -14.58
CA GLY A 103 -14.22 5.80 -13.12
C GLY A 103 -14.69 4.45 -12.57
N ARG A 104 -14.84 3.42 -13.41
CA ARG A 104 -15.19 2.07 -12.96
C ARG A 104 -14.00 1.39 -12.29
N LEU A 105 -14.23 0.74 -11.16
CA LEU A 105 -13.22 -0.04 -10.45
C LEU A 105 -12.88 -1.28 -11.28
N LYS A 106 -11.61 -1.40 -11.70
CA LYS A 106 -11.11 -2.55 -12.46
C LYS A 106 -10.67 -3.69 -11.55
N GLY A 107 -10.11 -3.36 -10.39
CA GLY A 107 -9.55 -4.35 -9.47
C GLY A 107 -8.50 -3.77 -8.54
N LEU A 108 -7.77 -4.66 -7.88
CA LEU A 108 -6.59 -4.32 -7.08
C LEU A 108 -5.32 -4.60 -7.89
N SER A 109 -4.34 -3.73 -7.76
CA SER A 109 -3.05 -3.82 -8.46
C SER A 109 -1.89 -3.74 -7.47
N ARG A 110 -0.76 -4.37 -7.82
CA ARG A 110 0.51 -4.31 -7.08
C ARG A 110 1.58 -3.66 -7.97
N PRO A 111 1.65 -2.33 -8.04
CA PRO A 111 2.54 -1.67 -8.97
C PRO A 111 4.02 -1.99 -8.66
N ALA A 112 4.79 -2.36 -9.68
CA ALA A 112 6.21 -2.68 -9.53
C ALA A 112 7.03 -1.52 -8.95
N ARG A 113 6.62 -0.26 -9.21
CA ARG A 113 7.21 0.97 -8.64
C ARG A 113 7.21 1.03 -7.11
N PHE A 114 6.43 0.19 -6.44
CA PHE A 114 6.37 0.12 -4.99
C PHE A 114 7.06 -1.08 -4.39
N ARG A 115 7.89 -1.77 -5.18
CA ARG A 115 8.85 -2.73 -4.65
C ARG A 115 10.03 -1.97 -4.10
N PHE A 116 9.97 -1.68 -2.81
CA PHE A 116 11.08 -1.09 -2.10
C PHE A 116 12.06 -2.19 -1.72
N SER A 117 13.34 -2.00 -1.96
CA SER A 117 14.41 -2.79 -1.35
C SER A 117 15.34 -1.79 -0.69
N ALA A 118 15.64 -1.98 0.59
CA ALA A 118 16.60 -1.11 1.26
C ALA A 118 17.97 -1.26 0.58
N GLY A 119 18.59 -0.14 0.20
CA GLY A 119 19.95 -0.15 -0.33
C GLY A 119 20.94 -0.75 0.67
N GLY A 120 22.08 -1.25 0.20
CA GLY A 120 23.08 -1.90 1.06
C GLY A 120 23.42 -1.07 2.30
N GLY A 121 23.21 -1.65 3.49
CA GLY A 121 23.46 -1.01 4.78
C GLY A 121 22.25 -0.31 5.42
N CYS A 122 21.09 -0.26 4.75
CA CYS A 122 19.84 0.22 5.33
C CYS A 122 18.89 -0.93 5.63
N GLN A 123 18.14 -0.84 6.72
CA GLN A 123 17.10 -1.79 7.10
C GLN A 123 15.74 -1.09 7.09
N GLY A 124 14.73 -1.71 6.47
CA GLY A 124 13.36 -1.20 6.52
C GLY A 124 12.78 -1.32 7.93
N LEU A 125 12.25 -0.22 8.47
CA LEU A 125 11.40 -0.28 9.66
C LEU A 125 9.98 -0.62 9.19
N GLY A 126 9.43 -1.74 9.68
CA GLY A 126 8.17 -2.29 9.17
C GLY A 126 6.95 -1.41 9.35
N ASN A 127 6.98 -0.42 10.25
CA ASN A 127 5.86 0.48 10.50
C ASN A 127 6.01 1.78 9.68
N PRO A 128 5.09 2.09 8.76
CA PRO A 128 5.11 3.35 8.04
C PRO A 128 4.73 4.53 8.93
N VAL A 129 5.20 5.72 8.57
CA VAL A 129 4.71 6.99 9.13
C VAL A 129 3.41 7.36 8.42
N ALA A 130 2.33 7.50 9.17
CA ALA A 130 1.01 7.84 8.65
C ALA A 130 1.02 9.16 7.85
N ALA A 131 0.12 9.26 6.87
CA ALA A 131 -0.07 10.49 6.11
C ALA A 131 -0.63 11.62 6.99
N THR A 132 -0.25 12.85 6.65
CA THR A 132 -0.78 14.10 7.24
C THR A 132 -1.48 14.90 6.14
N PRO A 133 -2.26 15.96 6.43
CA PRO A 133 -2.84 16.80 5.35
C PRO A 133 -1.80 17.24 4.30
N ASP A 134 -0.57 17.52 4.72
CA ASP A 134 0.48 18.07 3.84
C ASP A 134 1.49 17.03 3.32
N ALA A 135 1.47 15.78 3.79
CA ALA A 135 2.42 14.75 3.35
C ALA A 135 1.79 13.36 3.18
N PRO A 136 2.18 12.58 2.16
CA PRO A 136 1.76 11.19 2.01
C PRO A 136 2.37 10.32 3.11
N THR A 137 1.91 9.08 3.18
CA THR A 137 2.56 8.06 4.01
C THR A 137 4.04 7.93 3.64
N LYS A 138 4.91 7.70 4.63
CA LYS A 138 6.34 7.54 4.41
C LYS A 138 6.84 6.20 4.97
N LEU A 139 7.69 5.51 4.21
CA LEU A 139 8.45 4.38 4.73
C LEU A 139 9.71 4.89 5.44
N VAL A 140 10.15 4.18 6.47
CA VAL A 140 11.33 4.56 7.25
C VAL A 140 12.39 3.47 7.10
N PHE A 141 13.62 3.90 6.85
CA PHE A 141 14.78 3.02 6.78
C PHE A 141 15.83 3.49 7.78
N PHE A 142 16.47 2.57 8.48
CA PHE A 142 17.59 2.85 9.37
C PHE A 142 18.90 2.42 8.71
N CYS A 143 19.85 3.34 8.55
CA CYS A 143 21.11 3.08 7.83
C CYS A 143 22.34 3.10 8.75
N GLY A 144 22.16 2.70 10.02
CA GLY A 144 23.23 2.64 11.03
C GLY A 144 23.39 3.92 11.85
N ASP A 145 23.48 5.08 11.21
CA ASP A 145 23.68 6.38 11.88
C ASP A 145 22.49 7.34 11.73
N ARG A 146 21.57 7.05 10.80
CA ARG A 146 20.47 7.93 10.43
C ARG A 146 19.22 7.17 10.00
N PHE A 147 18.10 7.88 10.07
CA PHE A 147 16.83 7.43 9.49
C PHE A 147 16.56 8.17 8.18
N ILE A 148 16.24 7.40 7.14
CA ILE A 148 15.77 7.92 5.86
C ILE A 148 14.26 7.71 5.78
N ARG A 149 13.54 8.72 5.30
CA ARG A 149 12.08 8.66 5.12
C ARG A 149 11.75 8.79 3.64
N VAL A 150 11.14 7.78 3.06
CA VAL A 150 10.77 7.74 1.64
C VAL A 150 9.27 7.95 1.51
N PRO A 151 8.80 9.06 0.93
CA PRO A 151 7.37 9.29 0.70
C PRO A 151 6.83 8.31 -0.35
N LEU A 152 5.60 7.85 -0.14
CA LEU A 152 4.88 7.03 -1.10
C LEU A 152 4.23 7.94 -2.16
N ASP A 153 4.96 8.15 -3.24
CA ASP A 153 4.56 9.00 -4.36
C ASP A 153 4.68 8.21 -5.67
N LEU A 154 3.68 8.35 -6.53
CA LEU A 154 3.65 7.79 -7.88
C LEU A 154 4.55 8.53 -8.88
N LEU A 155 5.02 9.74 -8.54
CA LEU A 155 5.77 10.63 -9.43
C LEU A 155 7.30 10.45 -9.41
N ASN A 156 7.87 9.74 -8.43
CA ASN A 156 9.33 9.67 -8.31
C ASN A 156 9.97 8.61 -9.22
N GLU A 157 10.12 8.95 -10.50
CA GLU A 157 11.36 8.61 -11.20
C GLU A 157 12.50 9.46 -10.60
N ILE A 158 13.34 8.85 -9.78
CA ILE A 158 14.76 9.24 -9.68
C ILE A 158 15.56 7.99 -10.02
N LEU A 159 15.77 7.83 -11.33
CA LEU A 159 16.96 7.31 -12.00
C LEU A 159 17.68 6.11 -11.36
N PRO A 160 17.78 4.94 -12.03
CA PRO A 160 19.02 4.19 -11.88
C PRO A 160 20.15 5.16 -12.24
N GLN A 161 21.03 5.45 -11.29
CA GLN A 161 22.37 5.89 -11.67
C GLN A 161 22.95 4.74 -12.47
N GLU A 162 22.94 4.87 -13.79
CA GLU A 162 24.06 4.38 -14.58
C GLU A 162 25.30 5.11 -14.06
N ALA A 163 25.90 4.54 -13.01
CA ALA A 163 27.28 4.79 -12.67
C ALA A 163 28.10 4.29 -13.86
N GLY A 164 28.51 5.23 -14.70
CA GLY A 164 29.32 4.95 -15.86
C GLY A 164 30.64 4.28 -15.50
N ARG A 165 30.99 3.25 -16.26
CA ARG A 165 32.19 3.19 -17.12
C ARG A 165 32.20 1.88 -17.89
#